data_AF-A0A9X1NK42-F1
#
_entry.id   AF-A0A9X1NK42-F1
#
_cell.length_a   1.000
_cell.length_b   1.000
_cell.length_c   1.000
_cell.angle_alpha   90.00
_cell.angle_beta   90.00
_cell.angle_gamma   90.00
#
_symmetry.space_group_name_H-M   'P 1'
#
loop_
_entity.id
_entity.type
_entity.pdbx_description
1 polymer ?
#
loop_
_entity_poly.entity_id
_entity_poly.type
_entity_poly.pdbx_seq_one_letter_code
_entity_poly.pdbx_strand_id
1 'polypeptide(L)'
;MAPEALTGFSILLTCDRRADELAANFSRRGAGVIQAPTLRFLPLEEDDELISLTRQVVRRPPDAVIVTTAIGFRGWIETADSAGLAPHLLEVLSEAQIMARGPKARGAIRAAGLIESWSAASETTAEVVDALVAQGVAGRRVVIQLHGATDESLIERLRVAGADVVAVPVYRWGPAPDPVAVERSIEATCNRTVDVVLFTSAPGAEAFLATAARLGRREDLIKALQMDVVAAAVGRVTAKPLLEQGINPLIPDRSRLGALIRTTVDHLTTVRTRSLNTEQGVLEMRGQTALLNGRTLNLSPAPMAILRELARRPGHVVDRPTLLTALPGASDLHAVEVAVARLRAGLGTAKIVQTVVKRGYRLVVKT
;
A
#
# COMPACT_ATOMS: atom_id res chain seq x y z
N MET A 1 -28.29 -10.55 -15.88
CA MET A 1 -27.35 -9.42 -15.78
C MET A 1 -25.95 -9.93 -16.10
N ALA A 2 -25.16 -9.15 -16.85
CA ALA A 2 -23.75 -9.48 -17.03
C ALA A 2 -23.02 -9.40 -15.67
N PRO A 3 -22.03 -10.27 -15.41
CA PRO A 3 -21.29 -10.23 -14.15
C PRO A 3 -20.54 -8.91 -14.03
N GLU A 4 -20.45 -8.39 -12.80
CA GLU A 4 -19.70 -7.16 -12.55
C GLU A 4 -18.22 -7.37 -12.88
N ALA A 5 -17.55 -6.28 -13.30
CA ALA A 5 -16.21 -6.35 -13.90
C ALA A 5 -15.15 -7.03 -13.03
N LEU A 6 -15.26 -6.90 -11.71
CA LEU A 6 -14.30 -7.45 -10.74
C LEU A 6 -14.81 -8.69 -10.01
N THR A 7 -15.91 -9.30 -10.45
CA THR A 7 -16.43 -10.53 -9.86
C THR A 7 -15.32 -11.59 -9.75
N GLY A 8 -15.08 -12.07 -8.52
CA GLY A 8 -14.07 -13.11 -8.24
C GLY A 8 -12.70 -12.61 -7.80
N PHE A 9 -12.42 -11.31 -7.94
CA PHE A 9 -11.18 -10.72 -7.45
C PHE A 9 -11.30 -10.31 -5.99
N SER A 10 -10.20 -10.46 -5.25
CA SER A 10 -10.03 -10.03 -3.87
C SER A 10 -8.96 -8.95 -3.77
N ILE A 11 -9.29 -7.81 -3.17
CA ILE A 11 -8.45 -6.61 -3.12
C ILE A 11 -8.20 -6.22 -1.65
N LEU A 12 -6.92 -6.16 -1.28
CA LEU A 12 -6.47 -5.70 0.03
C LEU A 12 -6.14 -4.20 -0.02
N LEU A 13 -6.72 -3.43 0.90
CA LEU A 13 -6.45 -2.01 1.11
C LEU A 13 -5.62 -1.82 2.38
N THR A 14 -4.42 -1.24 2.23
CA THR A 14 -3.49 -0.99 3.36
C THR A 14 -3.63 0.40 3.98
N CYS A 15 -4.55 1.22 3.45
CA CYS A 15 -4.74 2.61 3.86
C CYS A 15 -5.86 2.76 4.88
N ASP A 16 -5.72 3.77 5.75
CA ASP A 16 -6.74 4.18 6.72
C ASP A 16 -7.67 5.27 6.14
N ARG A 17 -7.07 6.38 5.70
CA ARG A 17 -7.83 7.51 5.16
C ARG A 17 -8.48 7.19 3.81
N ARG A 18 -9.80 7.44 3.69
CA ARG A 18 -10.62 7.14 2.50
C ARG A 18 -10.66 5.65 2.12
N ALA A 19 -10.34 4.76 3.06
CA ALA A 19 -10.43 3.32 2.84
C ALA A 19 -11.85 2.90 2.43
N ASP A 20 -12.88 3.45 3.08
CA ASP A 20 -14.28 3.12 2.80
C ASP A 20 -14.71 3.57 1.40
N GLU A 21 -14.23 4.73 0.95
CA GLU A 21 -14.51 5.20 -0.42
C GLU A 21 -13.88 4.28 -1.47
N LEU A 22 -12.63 3.85 -1.23
CA LEU A 22 -11.94 2.89 -2.10
C LEU A 22 -12.66 1.54 -2.08
N ALA A 23 -13.01 1.04 -0.90
CA ALA A 23 -13.72 -0.22 -0.71
C ALA A 23 -15.06 -0.20 -1.46
N ALA A 24 -15.88 0.82 -1.24
CA ALA A 24 -17.15 1.00 -1.95
C ALA A 24 -16.98 1.10 -3.48
N ASN A 25 -15.85 1.62 -3.96
CA ASN A 25 -15.58 1.68 -5.39
C ASN A 25 -15.33 0.29 -6.00
N PHE A 26 -14.52 -0.55 -5.34
CA PHE A 26 -14.22 -1.90 -5.79
C PHE A 26 -15.38 -2.87 -5.55
N SER A 27 -16.05 -2.80 -4.41
CA SER A 27 -17.19 -3.66 -4.08
C SER A 27 -18.38 -3.44 -5.00
N ARG A 28 -18.67 -2.20 -5.43
CA ARG A 28 -19.70 -1.92 -6.45
C ARG A 28 -19.39 -2.48 -7.84
N ARG A 29 -18.18 -3.01 -8.04
CA ARG A 29 -17.76 -3.71 -9.26
C ARG A 29 -17.60 -5.22 -9.03
N GLY A 30 -17.94 -5.73 -7.85
CA GLY A 30 -18.01 -7.17 -7.57
C GLY A 30 -16.76 -7.74 -6.92
N ALA A 31 -15.80 -6.91 -6.54
CA ALA A 31 -14.61 -7.37 -5.83
C ALA A 31 -14.93 -7.66 -4.35
N GLY A 32 -14.34 -8.73 -3.82
CA GLY A 32 -14.14 -8.86 -2.38
C GLY A 32 -13.10 -7.83 -1.92
N VAL A 33 -13.38 -7.09 -0.85
CA VAL A 33 -12.45 -6.07 -0.33
C VAL A 33 -12.10 -6.40 1.10
N ILE A 34 -10.80 -6.39 1.39
CA ILE A 34 -10.24 -6.52 2.73
C ILE A 34 -9.63 -5.17 3.11
N GLN A 35 -10.07 -4.58 4.21
CA GLN A 35 -9.44 -3.38 4.76
C GLN A 35 -8.53 -3.82 5.91
N ALA A 36 -7.23 -3.59 5.77
CA ALA A 36 -6.26 -3.79 6.84
C ALA A 36 -5.28 -2.61 6.86
N PRO A 37 -5.70 -1.45 7.42
CA PRO A 37 -4.84 -0.29 7.49
C PRO A 37 -3.56 -0.62 8.26
N THR A 38 -2.42 -0.42 7.61
CA THR A 38 -1.10 -0.77 8.17
C THR A 38 -0.58 0.23 9.18
N LEU A 39 -1.20 1.41 9.19
CA LEU A 39 -0.96 2.53 10.07
C LEU A 39 -2.19 3.41 10.07
N ARG A 40 -2.37 4.19 11.14
CA ARG A 40 -3.44 5.20 11.24
C ARG A 40 -2.84 6.59 11.09
N PHE A 41 -3.57 7.49 10.43
CA PHE A 41 -3.23 8.91 10.50
C PHE A 41 -3.71 9.45 11.84
N LEU A 42 -2.81 9.97 12.67
CA LEU A 42 -3.17 10.65 13.90
C LEU A 42 -3.17 12.17 13.65
N PRO A 43 -4.34 12.84 13.71
CA PRO A 43 -4.40 14.30 13.81
C PRO A 43 -3.63 14.75 15.07
N LEU A 44 -3.06 15.95 15.04
CA LEU A 44 -2.24 16.50 16.14
C LEU A 44 -3.05 17.02 17.35
N GLU A 45 -4.37 16.88 17.33
CA GLU A 45 -5.22 17.25 18.45
C GLU A 45 -4.95 16.25 19.58
N GLU A 46 -4.37 16.74 20.68
CA GLU A 46 -3.94 15.97 21.86
C GLU A 46 -2.66 15.12 21.71
N ASP A 47 -1.67 15.57 20.91
CA ASP A 47 -0.35 14.90 20.85
C ASP A 47 0.55 15.31 22.03
N ASP A 48 0.54 14.51 23.11
CA ASP A 48 1.39 14.68 24.30
C ASP A 48 2.88 14.79 24.00
N GLU A 49 3.36 14.13 22.93
CA GLU A 49 4.76 14.19 22.53
C GLU A 49 5.07 15.52 21.85
N LEU A 50 4.20 16.00 20.96
CA LEU A 50 4.34 17.33 20.36
C LEU A 50 4.27 18.42 21.43
N ILE A 51 3.39 18.29 22.42
CA ILE A 51 3.33 19.21 23.58
C ILE A 51 4.62 19.14 24.39
N SER A 52 5.15 17.93 24.66
CA SER A 52 6.43 17.74 25.35
C SER A 52 7.60 18.38 24.61
N LEU A 53 7.71 18.16 23.29
CA LEU A 53 8.71 18.79 22.43
C LEU A 53 8.54 20.31 22.41
N THR A 54 7.31 20.81 22.35
CA THR A 54 7.03 22.24 22.42
C THR A 54 7.53 22.84 23.74
N ARG A 55 7.29 22.18 24.87
CA ARG A 55 7.85 22.59 26.17
C ARG A 55 9.38 22.56 26.17
N GLN A 56 10.02 21.61 25.49
CA GLN A 56 11.48 21.56 25.36
C GLN A 56 12.04 22.69 24.49
N VAL A 57 11.33 23.08 23.42
CA VAL A 57 11.69 24.21 22.56
C VAL A 57 11.56 25.52 23.33
N VAL A 58 10.46 25.71 24.07
CA VAL A 58 10.26 26.89 24.93
C VAL A 58 11.30 26.98 26.04
N ARG A 59 11.60 25.87 26.73
CA ARG A 59 12.58 25.85 27.83
C ARG A 59 14.02 26.13 27.39
N ARG A 60 14.37 25.79 26.15
CA ARG A 60 15.70 26.04 25.59
C ARG A 60 15.52 26.56 24.16
N PRO A 61 15.39 27.87 23.96
CA PRO A 61 15.11 28.46 22.66
C PRO A 61 16.07 27.97 21.55
N PRO A 62 15.61 27.77 20.32
CA PRO A 62 16.47 27.39 19.20
C PRO A 62 17.20 28.59 18.61
N ASP A 63 18.41 28.37 18.08
CA ASP A 63 19.14 29.38 17.30
C ASP A 63 18.61 29.50 15.86
N ALA A 64 18.03 28.42 15.34
CA ALA A 64 17.41 28.38 14.01
C ALA A 64 16.23 27.42 13.96
N VAL A 65 15.22 27.76 13.15
CA VAL A 65 14.03 26.93 12.93
C VAL A 65 13.79 26.73 11.44
N ILE A 66 13.75 25.47 10.99
CA ILE A 66 13.41 25.10 9.63
C ILE A 66 11.92 24.74 9.57
N VAL A 67 11.16 25.47 8.74
CA VAL A 67 9.74 25.23 8.51
C VAL A 67 9.53 24.60 7.14
N THR A 68 9.09 23.34 7.12
CA THR A 68 8.98 22.55 5.90
C THR A 68 7.64 22.71 5.18
N THR A 69 6.53 22.83 5.90
CA THR A 69 5.19 22.94 5.27
C THR A 69 4.27 23.87 6.04
N ALA A 70 3.36 24.53 5.31
CA ALA A 70 2.34 25.38 5.91
C ALA A 70 1.41 24.62 6.87
N ILE A 71 0.96 23.42 6.45
CA ILE A 71 0.03 22.60 7.24
C ILE A 71 0.72 22.16 8.53
N GLY A 72 1.95 21.68 8.42
CA GLY A 72 2.72 21.23 9.57
C GLY A 72 2.98 22.36 10.58
N PHE A 73 3.39 23.53 10.11
CA PHE A 73 3.63 24.67 10.99
C PHE A 73 2.36 25.16 11.69
N ARG A 74 1.25 25.29 10.97
CA ARG A 74 -0.03 25.69 11.57
C ARG A 74 -0.50 24.67 12.61
N GLY A 75 -0.43 23.38 12.28
CA GLY A 75 -0.78 22.31 13.20
C GLY A 75 0.07 22.37 14.49
N TRP A 76 1.36 22.69 14.39
CA TRP A 76 2.19 22.89 15.58
C TRP A 76 1.70 24.03 16.46
N ILE A 77 1.43 25.20 15.87
CA ILE A 77 0.93 26.37 16.61
C ILE A 77 -0.45 26.09 17.20
N GLU A 78 -1.36 25.46 16.46
CA GLU A 78 -2.71 25.09 16.92
C GLU A 78 -2.66 24.09 18.09
N THR A 79 -1.79 23.07 18.03
CA THR A 79 -1.57 22.15 19.16
C THR A 79 -0.94 22.86 20.36
N ALA A 80 0.02 23.76 20.14
CA ALA A 80 0.62 24.55 21.20
C ALA A 80 -0.42 25.49 21.86
N ASP A 81 -1.32 26.07 21.08
CA ASP A 81 -2.38 26.95 21.55
C ASP A 81 -3.38 26.19 22.42
N SER A 82 -3.82 25.02 21.95
CA SER A 82 -4.69 24.11 22.72
C SER A 82 -4.08 23.70 24.07
N ALA A 83 -2.75 23.65 24.16
CA ALA A 83 -2.02 23.36 25.39
C ALA A 83 -1.62 24.61 26.21
N GLY A 84 -2.01 25.82 25.80
CA GLY A 84 -1.65 27.09 26.46
C GLY A 84 -0.19 27.51 26.29
N LEU A 85 0.53 26.93 25.33
CA LEU A 85 1.96 27.16 25.07
C LEU A 85 2.22 28.12 23.90
N ALA A 86 1.23 28.44 23.07
CA ALA A 86 1.43 29.23 21.85
C ALA A 86 2.12 30.58 22.08
N PRO A 87 1.76 31.42 23.07
CA PRO A 87 2.44 32.70 23.29
C PRO A 87 3.95 32.54 23.53
N HIS A 88 4.32 31.61 24.42
CA HIS A 88 5.72 31.33 24.74
C HIS A 88 6.47 30.70 23.56
N LEU A 89 5.79 29.84 22.78
CA LEU A 89 6.38 29.25 21.58
C LEU A 89 6.67 30.32 20.53
N LEU A 90 5.72 31.23 20.26
CA LEU A 90 5.91 32.29 19.29
C LEU A 90 7.02 33.26 19.71
N GLU A 91 7.11 33.58 21.00
CA GLU A 91 8.20 34.40 21.55
C GLU A 91 9.59 33.78 21.31
N VAL A 92 9.78 32.49 21.62
CA VAL A 92 11.09 31.86 21.39
C VAL A 92 11.39 31.67 19.90
N LEU A 93 10.36 31.51 19.07
CA LEU A 93 10.52 31.40 17.62
C LEU A 93 10.85 32.75 16.97
N SER A 94 10.36 33.88 17.50
CA SER A 94 10.66 35.21 16.95
C SER A 94 12.12 35.62 17.11
N GLU A 95 12.80 35.10 18.14
CA GLU A 95 14.23 35.33 18.37
C GLU A 95 15.13 34.40 17.55
N ALA A 96 14.57 33.34 16.95
CA ALA A 96 15.31 32.36 16.18
C ALA A 96 15.48 32.77 14.71
N GLN A 97 16.52 32.26 14.06
CA GLN A 97 16.65 32.38 12.61
C GLN A 97 15.67 31.42 11.91
N ILE A 98 14.56 31.95 11.38
CA ILE A 98 13.53 31.14 10.71
C ILE A 98 13.85 30.95 9.23
N MET A 99 13.98 29.69 8.80
CA MET A 99 14.26 29.27 7.43
C MET A 99 13.04 28.57 6.83
N ALA A 100 12.48 29.11 5.75
CA ALA A 100 11.30 28.54 5.10
C ALA A 100 11.68 27.64 3.91
N ARG A 101 11.04 26.48 3.80
CA ARG A 101 11.19 25.60 2.62
C ARG A 101 10.61 26.22 1.34
N GLY A 102 9.74 27.22 1.41
CA GLY A 102 9.15 27.83 0.21
C GLY A 102 7.96 28.73 0.50
N PRO A 103 7.29 29.26 -0.54
CA PRO A 103 6.26 30.29 -0.41
C PRO A 103 5.09 29.92 0.51
N LYS A 104 4.71 28.64 0.56
CA LYS A 104 3.63 28.17 1.45
C LYS A 104 4.05 28.20 2.92
N ALA A 105 5.24 27.70 3.23
CA ALA A 105 5.79 27.75 4.59
C ALA A 105 5.95 29.19 5.05
N ARG A 106 6.51 30.06 4.19
CA ARG A 106 6.59 31.50 4.39
C ARG A 106 5.25 32.14 4.73
N GLY A 107 4.21 31.83 3.94
CA GLY A 107 2.85 32.33 4.21
C GLY A 107 2.31 31.91 5.58
N ALA A 108 2.61 30.69 6.04
CA ALA A 108 2.20 30.23 7.36
C ALA A 108 2.99 30.89 8.50
N ILE A 109 4.30 31.09 8.33
CA ILE A 109 5.15 31.84 9.28
C ILE A 109 4.59 33.25 9.50
N ARG A 110 4.31 33.96 8.40
CA ARG A 110 3.77 35.33 8.46
C ARG A 110 2.37 35.42 9.05
N ALA A 111 1.52 34.43 8.77
CA ALA A 111 0.19 34.36 9.36
C ALA A 111 0.24 34.17 10.89
N ALA A 112 1.32 33.58 11.42
CA ALA A 112 1.57 33.45 12.85
C ALA A 112 2.26 34.68 13.47
N GLY A 113 2.43 35.78 12.71
CA GLY A 113 3.10 37.00 13.18
C GLY A 113 4.62 36.96 13.19
N LEU A 114 5.23 35.91 12.63
CA LEU A 114 6.68 35.73 12.55
C LEU A 114 7.25 36.17 11.19
N ILE A 115 8.57 36.37 11.13
CA ILE A 115 9.26 36.77 9.90
C ILE A 115 10.35 35.75 9.59
N GLU A 116 10.31 35.19 8.38
CA GLU A 116 11.39 34.33 7.89
C GLU A 116 12.64 35.15 7.53
N SER A 117 13.81 34.65 7.90
CA SER A 117 15.10 35.23 7.50
C SER A 117 15.45 34.88 6.05
N TRP A 118 15.00 33.71 5.58
CA TRP A 118 15.27 33.22 4.24
C TRP A 118 14.24 32.17 3.80
N SER A 119 14.05 32.03 2.49
CA SER A 119 13.17 31.02 1.89
C SER A 119 13.85 30.37 0.69
N ALA A 120 13.80 29.05 0.61
CA ALA A 120 14.35 28.27 -0.51
C ALA A 120 13.63 28.57 -1.83
N ALA A 121 14.40 28.68 -2.91
CA ALA A 121 13.88 28.94 -4.25
C ALA A 121 13.43 27.65 -4.94
N SER A 122 14.08 26.51 -4.66
CA SER A 122 13.73 25.18 -5.22
C SER A 122 12.53 24.53 -4.56
N GLU A 123 12.03 25.12 -3.47
CA GLU A 123 11.01 24.54 -2.61
C GLU A 123 11.39 23.22 -1.91
N THR A 124 12.69 22.92 -1.79
CA THR A 124 13.19 21.67 -1.18
C THR A 124 13.76 21.87 0.22
N THR A 125 13.59 20.87 1.09
CA THR A 125 14.20 20.88 2.43
C THR A 125 15.72 20.76 2.37
N ALA A 126 16.24 20.05 1.35
CA ALA A 126 17.67 19.90 1.13
C ALA A 126 18.36 21.25 0.93
N GLU A 127 17.81 22.14 0.09
CA GLU A 127 18.36 23.49 -0.11
C GLU A 127 18.39 24.31 1.19
N VAL A 128 17.34 24.18 2.03
CA VAL A 128 17.30 24.87 3.32
C VAL A 128 18.41 24.38 4.25
N VAL A 129 18.60 23.05 4.32
CA VAL A 129 19.66 22.44 5.12
C VAL A 129 21.03 22.84 4.60
N ASP A 130 21.24 22.83 3.29
CA ASP A 130 22.48 23.27 2.65
C ASP A 130 22.82 24.71 3.00
N ALA A 131 21.84 25.61 2.85
CA ALA A 131 22.00 27.02 3.17
C ALA A 131 22.33 27.24 4.65
N LEU A 132 21.67 26.52 5.56
CA LEU A 132 21.93 26.66 6.99
C LEU A 132 23.30 26.08 7.38
N VAL A 133 23.68 24.91 6.87
CA VAL A 133 25.01 24.31 7.10
C VAL A 133 26.12 25.22 6.58
N ALA A 134 25.94 25.83 5.41
CA ALA A 134 26.91 26.77 4.83
C ALA A 134 27.12 28.03 5.68
N GLN A 135 26.14 28.41 6.51
CA GLN A 135 26.25 29.54 7.44
C GLN A 135 26.96 29.16 8.76
N GLY A 136 27.20 27.87 9.00
CA GLY A 136 27.77 27.36 10.25
C GLY A 136 26.70 27.01 11.28
N VAL A 137 26.67 25.73 11.66
CA VAL A 137 25.69 25.17 12.62
C VAL A 137 26.32 24.48 13.83
N ALA A 138 27.65 24.43 13.92
CA ALA A 138 28.35 23.80 15.03
C ALA A 138 27.97 24.45 16.37
N GLY A 139 27.48 23.65 17.32
CA GLY A 139 27.02 24.09 18.63
C GLY A 139 25.65 24.78 18.65
N ARG A 140 25.05 25.04 17.49
CA ARG A 140 23.72 25.68 17.39
C ARG A 140 22.61 24.67 17.62
N ARG A 141 21.56 25.09 18.32
CA ARG A 141 20.31 24.33 18.45
C ARG A 141 19.40 24.63 17.26
N VAL A 142 19.14 23.62 16.44
CA VAL A 142 18.31 23.72 15.24
C VAL A 142 17.03 22.94 15.45
N VAL A 143 15.89 23.62 15.39
CA VAL A 143 14.58 22.95 15.32
C VAL A 143 14.19 22.74 13.87
N ILE A 144 13.74 21.54 13.52
CA ILE A 144 13.17 21.26 12.20
C ILE A 144 11.74 20.77 12.35
N GLN A 145 10.78 21.56 11.87
CA GLN A 145 9.40 21.12 11.71
C GLN A 145 9.34 20.15 10.53
N LEU A 146 9.11 18.87 10.79
CA LEU A 146 9.11 17.81 9.79
C LEU A 146 7.74 17.70 9.11
N HIS A 147 7.72 17.44 7.81
CA HIS A 147 6.56 16.78 7.21
C HIS A 147 6.70 15.27 7.48
N GLY A 148 5.63 14.58 7.87
CA GLY A 148 5.63 13.15 8.26
C GLY A 148 5.98 12.12 7.18
N ALA A 149 6.79 12.49 6.18
CA ALA A 149 7.79 11.61 5.59
C ALA A 149 9.16 12.24 5.91
N THR A 150 9.79 11.78 6.99
CA THR A 150 11.08 12.30 7.46
C THR A 150 12.19 11.85 6.52
N ASP A 151 12.98 12.77 5.98
CA ASP A 151 14.25 12.42 5.36
C ASP A 151 15.34 12.46 6.44
N GLU A 152 15.56 11.31 7.10
CA GLU A 152 16.54 11.17 8.18
C GLU A 152 17.96 11.58 7.73
N SER A 153 18.27 11.47 6.43
CA SER A 153 19.57 11.89 5.91
C SER A 153 19.81 13.40 6.06
N LEU A 154 18.75 14.20 5.99
CA LEU A 154 18.84 15.66 6.17
C LEU A 154 19.05 16.05 7.63
N ILE A 155 18.40 15.32 8.55
CA ILE A 155 18.60 15.52 10.00
C ILE A 155 20.03 15.13 10.37
N GLU A 156 20.49 13.97 9.88
CA GLU A 156 21.84 13.48 10.14
C GLU A 156 22.90 14.45 9.61
N ARG A 157 22.67 15.05 8.45
CA ARG A 157 23.59 16.04 7.88
C ARG A 157 23.77 17.27 8.76
N LEU A 158 22.71 17.76 9.41
CA LEU A 158 22.80 18.84 10.39
C LEU A 158 23.60 18.41 11.64
N ARG A 159 23.37 17.18 12.13
CA ARG A 159 24.10 16.63 13.29
C ARG A 159 25.58 16.44 13.01
N VAL A 160 25.94 15.89 11.85
CA VAL A 160 27.33 15.73 11.40
C VAL A 160 28.04 17.08 11.27
N ALA A 161 27.31 18.14 10.89
CA ALA A 161 27.83 19.51 10.88
C ALA A 161 27.95 20.15 12.28
N GLY A 162 27.62 19.41 13.35
CA GLY A 162 27.79 19.82 14.75
C GLY A 162 26.57 20.48 15.39
N ALA A 163 25.40 20.44 14.75
CA ALA A 163 24.17 21.02 15.31
C ALA A 163 23.51 20.12 16.36
N ASP A 164 22.91 20.72 17.38
CA ASP A 164 21.94 20.08 18.28
C ASP A 164 20.55 20.13 17.65
N VAL A 165 20.11 19.03 17.04
CA VAL A 165 18.90 19.00 16.21
C VAL A 165 17.69 18.47 16.96
N VAL A 166 16.63 19.28 17.03
CA VAL A 166 15.30 18.88 17.53
C VAL A 166 14.36 18.73 16.36
N ALA A 167 13.91 17.50 16.11
CA ALA A 167 12.92 17.22 15.08
C ALA A 167 11.50 17.28 15.65
N VAL A 168 10.65 18.13 15.08
CA VAL A 168 9.24 18.31 15.50
C VAL A 168 8.32 17.72 14.43
N PRO A 169 7.82 16.49 14.59
CA PRO A 169 6.86 15.90 13.68
C PRO A 169 5.48 16.54 13.87
N VAL A 170 4.82 16.90 12.77
CA VAL A 170 3.53 17.61 12.78
C VAL A 170 2.42 16.88 12.01
N TYR A 171 2.63 15.59 11.80
CA TYR A 171 1.58 14.57 11.75
C TYR A 171 2.27 13.24 11.97
N ARG A 172 1.66 12.35 12.75
CA ARG A 172 2.24 11.04 13.07
C ARG A 172 1.41 9.92 12.47
N TRP A 173 2.13 8.87 12.12
CA TRP A 173 1.52 7.58 11.82
C TRP A 173 1.43 6.82 13.13
N GLY A 174 0.20 6.59 13.59
CA GLY A 174 -0.07 5.68 14.69
C GLY A 174 0.05 4.23 14.24
N PRO A 175 0.06 3.27 15.20
CA PRO A 175 0.02 1.85 14.86
C PRO A 175 -1.21 1.52 14.03
N ALA A 176 -1.19 0.36 13.38
CA ALA A 176 -2.38 -0.19 12.74
C ALA A 176 -3.55 -0.19 13.74
N PRO A 177 -4.75 0.30 13.36
CA PRO A 177 -5.91 0.31 14.24
C PRO A 177 -6.37 -1.11 14.60
N ASP A 178 -6.10 -2.09 13.73
CA ASP A 178 -6.26 -3.52 13.99
C ASP A 178 -5.00 -4.26 13.51
N PRO A 179 -4.01 -4.48 14.39
CA PRO A 179 -2.80 -5.23 14.03
C PRO A 179 -3.10 -6.66 13.58
N VAL A 180 -4.13 -7.30 14.14
CA VAL A 180 -4.50 -8.69 13.80
C VAL A 180 -5.09 -8.78 12.39
N ALA A 181 -5.82 -7.75 11.93
CA ALA A 181 -6.22 -7.65 10.53
C ALA A 181 -5.01 -7.54 9.59
N VAL A 182 -3.98 -6.77 9.97
CA VAL A 182 -2.75 -6.65 9.17
C VAL A 182 -2.03 -8.00 9.09
N GLU A 183 -1.84 -8.69 10.21
CA GLU A 183 -1.21 -10.02 10.24
C GLU A 183 -1.97 -11.03 9.35
N ARG A 184 -3.30 -11.10 9.49
CA ARG A 184 -4.15 -11.94 8.63
C ARG A 184 -4.04 -11.57 7.14
N SER A 185 -3.90 -10.29 6.83
CA SER A 185 -3.77 -9.83 5.44
C SER A 185 -2.42 -10.19 4.82
N ILE A 186 -1.34 -10.24 5.63
CA ILE A 186 -0.03 -10.74 5.21
C ILE A 186 -0.13 -12.23 4.91
N GLU A 187 -0.76 -13.00 5.79
CA GLU A 187 -1.03 -14.42 5.57
C GLU A 187 -1.84 -14.65 4.30
N ALA A 188 -2.91 -13.88 4.09
CA ALA A 188 -3.72 -13.96 2.88
C ALA A 188 -2.91 -13.65 1.61
N THR A 189 -1.99 -12.68 1.68
CA THR A 189 -1.09 -12.33 0.58
C THR A 189 -0.08 -13.45 0.29
N CYS A 190 0.58 -13.98 1.33
CA CYS A 190 1.52 -15.09 1.18
C CYS A 190 0.84 -16.35 0.62
N ASN A 191 -0.39 -16.61 1.04
CA ASN A 191 -1.20 -17.75 0.60
C ASN A 191 -1.94 -17.49 -0.73
N ARG A 192 -1.74 -16.33 -1.36
CA ARG A 192 -2.34 -15.96 -2.67
C ARG A 192 -3.86 -16.01 -2.68
N THR A 193 -4.48 -15.69 -1.55
CA THR A 193 -5.95 -15.60 -1.42
C THR A 193 -6.46 -14.17 -1.65
N VAL A 194 -5.55 -13.22 -1.88
CA VAL A 194 -5.82 -11.90 -2.44
C VAL A 194 -5.18 -11.77 -3.82
N ASP A 195 -5.80 -10.99 -4.71
CA ASP A 195 -5.30 -10.76 -6.07
C ASP A 195 -4.53 -9.45 -6.18
N VAL A 196 -4.84 -8.48 -5.33
CA VAL A 196 -4.21 -7.15 -5.32
C VAL A 196 -3.94 -6.67 -3.89
N VAL A 197 -2.78 -6.05 -3.67
CA VAL A 197 -2.52 -5.21 -2.49
C VAL A 197 -2.31 -3.76 -2.93
N LEU A 198 -3.16 -2.86 -2.42
CA LEU A 198 -3.16 -1.44 -2.74
C LEU A 198 -2.48 -0.60 -1.66
N PHE A 199 -1.57 0.26 -2.10
CA PHE A 199 -0.79 1.18 -1.27
C PHE A 199 -1.03 2.62 -1.69
N THR A 200 -1.34 3.49 -0.72
CA THR A 200 -1.57 4.91 -0.96
C THR A 200 -0.50 5.83 -0.35
N SER A 201 0.43 5.28 0.44
CA SER A 201 1.54 6.01 1.04
C SER A 201 2.78 5.11 1.17
N ALA A 202 3.98 5.69 1.05
CA ALA A 202 5.23 4.96 1.26
C ALA A 202 5.34 4.38 2.69
N PRO A 203 5.00 5.15 3.76
CA PRO A 203 4.98 4.60 5.12
C PRO A 203 4.05 3.40 5.29
N GLY A 204 2.91 3.35 4.58
CA GLY A 204 2.01 2.20 4.65
C GLY A 204 2.60 0.96 3.98
N ALA A 205 3.32 1.13 2.87
CA ALA A 205 4.07 0.04 2.24
C ALA A 205 5.21 -0.47 3.13
N GLU A 206 5.96 0.44 3.74
CA GLU A 206 7.03 0.12 4.70
C GLU A 206 6.47 -0.63 5.91
N ALA A 207 5.39 -0.14 6.52
CA ALA A 207 4.74 -0.78 7.67
C ALA A 207 4.24 -2.20 7.33
N PHE A 208 3.71 -2.41 6.13
CA PHE A 208 3.30 -3.74 5.66
C PHE A 208 4.50 -4.70 5.56
N LEU A 209 5.59 -4.26 4.90
CA LEU A 209 6.82 -5.04 4.75
C LEU A 209 7.49 -5.33 6.11
N ALA A 210 7.52 -4.34 7.01
CA ALA A 210 8.07 -4.47 8.34
C ALA A 210 7.27 -5.45 9.20
N THR A 211 5.93 -5.39 9.11
CA THR A 211 5.06 -6.35 9.83
C THR A 211 5.30 -7.77 9.33
N ALA A 212 5.45 -7.98 8.01
CA ALA A 212 5.78 -9.30 7.47
C ALA A 212 7.16 -9.80 7.91
N ALA A 213 8.14 -8.91 8.05
CA ALA A 213 9.45 -9.25 8.63
C ALA A 213 9.34 -9.70 10.08
N ARG A 214 8.57 -8.98 10.91
CA ARG A 214 8.32 -9.35 12.32
C ARG A 214 7.67 -10.73 12.45
N LEU A 215 6.79 -11.11 11.51
CA LEU A 215 6.14 -12.42 11.47
C LEU A 215 7.02 -13.53 10.85
N GLY A 216 8.23 -13.23 10.38
CA GLY A 216 9.07 -14.19 9.66
C GLY A 216 8.53 -14.56 8.27
N ARG A 217 7.61 -13.76 7.70
CA ARG A 217 6.95 -14.01 6.40
C ARG A 217 7.44 -13.11 5.27
N ARG A 218 8.50 -12.31 5.49
CA ARG A 218 9.00 -11.33 4.52
C ARG A 218 9.31 -11.95 3.15
N GLU A 219 10.02 -13.06 3.11
CA GLU A 219 10.40 -13.70 1.85
C GLU A 219 9.19 -14.23 1.07
N ASP A 220 8.25 -14.87 1.77
CA ASP A 220 7.01 -15.38 1.16
C ASP A 220 6.16 -14.24 0.61
N LEU A 221 6.06 -13.14 1.36
CA LEU A 221 5.33 -11.95 0.94
C LEU A 221 5.94 -11.34 -0.33
N ILE A 222 7.26 -11.14 -0.34
CA ILE A 222 7.97 -10.58 -1.52
C ILE A 222 7.77 -11.49 -2.72
N LYS A 223 7.95 -12.81 -2.58
CA LYS A 223 7.72 -13.79 -3.66
C LYS A 223 6.29 -13.72 -4.19
N ALA A 224 5.29 -13.63 -3.30
CA ALA A 224 3.90 -13.48 -3.71
C ALA A 224 3.66 -12.19 -4.51
N LEU A 225 4.18 -11.05 -4.04
CA LEU A 225 4.02 -9.75 -4.68
C LEU A 225 4.83 -9.58 -5.98
N GLN A 226 5.87 -10.40 -6.19
CA GLN A 226 6.64 -10.42 -7.44
C GLN A 226 5.99 -11.22 -8.56
N MET A 227 5.16 -12.21 -8.23
CA MET A 227 4.70 -13.23 -9.19
C MET A 227 3.18 -13.30 -9.30
N ASP A 228 2.50 -13.44 -8.17
CA ASP A 228 1.13 -13.94 -8.11
C ASP A 228 0.13 -12.87 -7.68
N VAL A 229 0.52 -11.99 -6.77
CA VAL A 229 -0.32 -10.93 -6.22
C VAL A 229 0.14 -9.59 -6.77
N VAL A 230 -0.80 -8.82 -7.30
CA VAL A 230 -0.48 -7.51 -7.89
C VAL A 230 -0.28 -6.48 -6.77
N ALA A 231 0.91 -5.92 -6.64
CA ALA A 231 1.09 -4.70 -5.87
C ALA A 231 0.64 -3.50 -6.71
N ALA A 232 -0.14 -2.59 -6.13
CA ALA A 232 -0.58 -1.35 -6.79
C ALA A 232 -0.30 -0.15 -5.89
N ALA A 233 0.40 0.85 -6.41
CA ALA A 233 0.82 2.03 -5.67
C ALA A 233 0.28 3.31 -6.32
N VAL A 234 -0.26 4.24 -5.53
CA VAL A 234 -0.86 5.48 -6.07
C VAL A 234 0.13 6.34 -6.85
N GLY A 235 1.44 6.24 -6.60
CA GLY A 235 2.46 7.04 -7.27
C GLY A 235 3.88 6.55 -6.98
N ARG A 236 4.86 7.13 -7.67
CA ARG A 236 6.27 6.70 -7.60
C ARG A 236 6.87 6.77 -6.19
N VAL A 237 6.51 7.79 -5.40
CA VAL A 237 6.97 7.90 -4.00
C VAL A 237 6.45 6.72 -3.18
N THR A 238 5.15 6.43 -3.27
CA THR A 238 4.54 5.26 -2.60
C THR A 238 5.12 3.93 -3.06
N ALA A 239 5.53 3.83 -4.33
CA ALA A 239 6.11 2.62 -4.90
C ALA A 239 7.56 2.37 -4.47
N LYS A 240 8.30 3.40 -4.03
CA LYS A 240 9.73 3.31 -3.74
C LYS A 240 10.09 2.15 -2.78
N PRO A 241 9.43 1.98 -1.62
CA PRO A 241 9.76 0.88 -0.70
C PRO A 241 9.52 -0.51 -1.30
N LEU A 242 8.55 -0.64 -2.21
CA LEU A 242 8.27 -1.90 -2.91
C LEU A 242 9.36 -2.20 -3.94
N LEU A 243 9.74 -1.18 -4.73
CA LEU A 243 10.79 -1.29 -5.75
C LEU A 243 12.14 -1.68 -5.13
N GLU A 244 12.46 -1.13 -3.96
CA GLU A 244 13.68 -1.48 -3.21
C GLU A 244 13.71 -2.96 -2.77
N GLN A 245 12.55 -3.63 -2.69
CA GLN A 245 12.44 -5.07 -2.45
C GLN A 245 12.33 -5.88 -3.75
N GLY A 246 12.51 -5.26 -4.92
CA GLY A 246 12.35 -5.90 -6.22
C GLY A 246 10.90 -6.21 -6.58
N ILE A 247 9.92 -5.60 -5.92
CA ILE A 247 8.50 -5.68 -6.28
C ILE A 247 8.21 -4.59 -7.30
N ASN A 248 7.61 -4.94 -8.44
CA ASN A 248 7.25 -3.97 -9.48
C ASN A 248 5.75 -3.64 -9.44
N PRO A 249 5.32 -2.60 -8.70
CA PRO A 249 3.90 -2.29 -8.55
C PRO A 249 3.31 -1.66 -9.81
N LEU A 250 2.00 -1.84 -9.99
CA LEU A 250 1.21 -1.00 -10.89
C LEU A 250 1.18 0.43 -10.37
N ILE A 251 1.56 1.39 -11.23
CA ILE A 251 1.55 2.82 -10.92
C ILE A 251 0.73 3.53 -12.00
N PRO A 252 -0.32 4.27 -11.65
CA PRO A 252 -1.10 5.04 -12.62
C PRO A 252 -0.31 6.25 -13.15
N ASP A 253 -0.64 6.72 -14.37
CA ASP A 253 -0.02 7.91 -14.99
C ASP A 253 -0.17 9.18 -14.14
N ARG A 254 -1.28 9.26 -13.38
CA ARG A 254 -1.56 10.36 -12.47
C ARG A 254 -1.62 9.83 -11.05
N SER A 255 -0.89 10.47 -10.13
CA SER A 255 -0.88 10.08 -8.72
C SER A 255 -2.13 10.52 -7.96
N ARG A 256 -3.28 9.91 -8.29
CA ARG A 256 -4.61 10.19 -7.71
C ARG A 256 -5.38 8.88 -7.52
N LEU A 257 -6.20 8.81 -6.48
CA LEU A 257 -7.00 7.61 -6.17
C LEU A 257 -7.88 7.15 -7.34
N GLY A 258 -8.57 8.07 -8.01
CA GLY A 258 -9.40 7.73 -9.17
C GLY A 258 -8.62 7.10 -10.33
N ALA A 259 -7.35 7.50 -10.52
CA ALA A 259 -6.50 6.89 -11.55
C ALA A 259 -5.99 5.51 -11.11
N LEU A 260 -5.59 5.37 -9.85
CA LEU A 260 -5.20 4.08 -9.25
C LEU A 260 -6.30 3.03 -9.38
N ILE A 261 -7.55 3.41 -9.08
CA ILE A 261 -8.73 2.55 -9.22
C ILE A 261 -8.85 2.07 -10.67
N ARG A 262 -8.84 3.00 -11.64
CA ARG A 262 -8.98 2.64 -13.06
C ARG A 262 -7.87 1.71 -13.53
N THR A 263 -6.61 2.07 -13.28
CA THR A 263 -5.46 1.23 -13.63
C THR A 263 -5.55 -0.17 -13.02
N THR A 264 -6.02 -0.28 -11.77
CA THR A 264 -6.21 -1.58 -11.11
C THR A 264 -7.33 -2.38 -11.77
N VAL A 265 -8.48 -1.75 -12.04
CA VAL A 265 -9.62 -2.39 -12.72
C VAL A 265 -9.22 -2.89 -14.11
N ASP A 266 -8.57 -2.02 -14.89
CA ASP A 266 -8.14 -2.31 -16.25
C ASP A 266 -7.14 -3.47 -16.24
N HIS A 267 -6.16 -3.47 -15.33
CA HIS A 267 -5.21 -4.57 -15.22
C HIS A 267 -5.87 -5.89 -14.82
N LEU A 268 -6.79 -5.89 -13.85
CA LEU A 268 -7.49 -7.11 -13.43
C LEU A 268 -8.35 -7.71 -14.56
N THR A 269 -9.05 -6.84 -15.28
CA THR A 269 -9.97 -7.27 -16.35
C THR A 269 -9.26 -7.65 -17.64
N THR A 270 -8.11 -7.05 -17.96
CA THR A 270 -7.39 -7.29 -19.22
C THR A 270 -6.22 -8.26 -19.10
N VAL A 271 -5.50 -8.24 -17.98
CA VAL A 271 -4.27 -9.04 -17.78
C VAL A 271 -4.53 -10.25 -16.89
N ARG A 272 -5.33 -10.09 -15.83
CA ARG A 272 -5.55 -11.16 -14.82
C ARG A 272 -6.76 -12.02 -15.10
N THR A 273 -7.59 -11.65 -16.08
CA THR A 273 -8.71 -12.46 -16.54
C THR A 273 -8.26 -13.33 -17.70
N ARG A 274 -8.38 -14.66 -17.54
CA ARG A 274 -8.11 -15.60 -18.62
C ARG A 274 -9.41 -16.09 -19.21
N SER A 275 -9.65 -15.80 -20.49
CA SER A 275 -10.86 -16.21 -21.22
C SER A 275 -10.55 -17.33 -22.22
N LEU A 276 -11.40 -18.35 -22.25
CA LEU A 276 -11.29 -19.51 -23.14
C LEU A 276 -12.65 -19.76 -23.81
N ASN A 277 -12.65 -19.86 -25.14
CA ASN A 277 -13.84 -20.25 -25.88
C ASN A 277 -14.02 -21.77 -25.82
N THR A 278 -15.18 -22.23 -25.34
CA THR A 278 -15.55 -23.65 -25.32
C THR A 278 -16.83 -23.89 -26.12
N GLU A 279 -17.13 -25.14 -26.45
CA GLU A 279 -18.43 -25.52 -27.05
C GLU A 279 -19.64 -25.19 -26.16
N GLN A 280 -19.42 -24.96 -24.87
CA GLN A 280 -20.48 -24.62 -23.92
C GLN A 280 -20.51 -23.10 -23.64
N GLY A 281 -19.68 -22.33 -24.36
CA GLY A 281 -19.57 -20.89 -24.27
C GLY A 281 -18.25 -20.40 -23.69
N VAL A 282 -18.21 -19.11 -23.32
CA VAL A 282 -16.98 -18.45 -22.85
C VAL A 282 -16.74 -18.80 -21.39
N LEU A 283 -15.59 -19.41 -21.11
CA LEU A 283 -15.11 -19.74 -19.77
C LEU A 283 -14.04 -18.73 -19.36
N GLU A 284 -14.33 -17.93 -18.34
CA GLU A 284 -13.41 -16.93 -17.81
C GLU A 284 -12.94 -17.34 -16.43
N MET A 285 -11.63 -17.31 -16.18
CA MET A 285 -11.07 -17.45 -14.84
C MET A 285 -10.70 -16.05 -14.33
N ARG A 286 -11.27 -15.66 -13.20
CA ARG A 286 -11.13 -14.34 -12.57
C ARG A 286 -10.82 -14.51 -11.10
N GLY A 287 -9.63 -14.08 -10.67
CA GLY A 287 -9.17 -14.24 -9.29
C GLY A 287 -9.40 -15.66 -8.77
N GLN A 288 -10.20 -15.81 -7.71
CA GLN A 288 -10.53 -17.09 -7.08
C GLN A 288 -11.77 -17.80 -7.63
N THR A 289 -12.40 -17.28 -8.69
CA THR A 289 -13.58 -17.88 -9.30
C THR A 289 -13.41 -18.10 -10.81
N ALA A 290 -14.40 -18.77 -11.39
CA ALA A 290 -14.57 -18.86 -12.82
C ALA A 290 -16.02 -18.56 -13.20
N LEU A 291 -16.23 -18.09 -14.43
CA LEU A 291 -17.53 -17.76 -14.98
C LEU A 291 -17.71 -18.51 -16.29
N LEU A 292 -18.90 -19.08 -16.51
CA LEU A 292 -19.28 -19.68 -17.79
C LEU A 292 -20.47 -18.93 -18.37
N ASN A 293 -20.29 -18.30 -19.53
CA ASN A 293 -21.25 -17.36 -20.15
C ASN A 293 -21.73 -16.29 -19.16
N GLY A 294 -20.79 -15.76 -18.37
CA GLY A 294 -21.05 -14.74 -17.36
C GLY A 294 -21.74 -15.25 -16.08
N ARG A 295 -22.08 -16.54 -15.97
CA ARG A 295 -22.58 -17.14 -14.71
C ARG A 295 -21.40 -17.56 -13.83
N THR A 296 -21.31 -17.00 -12.64
CA THR A 296 -20.31 -17.39 -11.62
C THR A 296 -20.46 -18.87 -11.25
N LEU A 297 -19.33 -19.58 -11.23
CA LEU A 297 -19.25 -20.98 -10.85
C LEU A 297 -18.88 -21.08 -9.36
N ASN A 298 -19.63 -21.89 -8.61
CA ASN A 298 -19.31 -22.17 -7.21
C ASN A 298 -18.29 -23.33 -7.14
N LEU A 299 -17.01 -22.99 -7.30
CA LEU A 299 -15.89 -23.94 -7.26
C LEU A 299 -15.11 -23.77 -5.97
N SER A 300 -14.88 -24.87 -5.25
CA SER A 300 -13.94 -24.89 -4.12
C SER A 300 -12.47 -24.84 -4.61
N PRO A 301 -11.50 -24.62 -3.72
CA PRO A 301 -10.09 -24.43 -4.13
C PRO A 301 -9.50 -25.56 -4.98
N ALA A 302 -9.80 -26.82 -4.65
CA ALA A 302 -9.29 -27.97 -5.39
C ALA A 302 -9.81 -28.05 -6.85
N PRO A 303 -11.13 -28.00 -7.13
CA PRO A 303 -11.65 -27.85 -8.50
C PRO A 303 -11.08 -26.65 -9.26
N MET A 304 -10.92 -25.50 -8.59
CA MET A 304 -10.36 -24.30 -9.21
C MET A 304 -8.88 -24.49 -9.57
N ALA A 305 -8.09 -25.17 -8.73
CA ALA A 305 -6.70 -25.50 -9.02
C ALA A 305 -6.56 -26.42 -10.23
N ILE A 306 -7.39 -27.47 -10.32
CA ILE A 306 -7.45 -28.34 -11.51
C ILE A 306 -7.82 -27.54 -12.75
N LEU A 307 -8.82 -26.65 -12.67
CA LEU A 307 -9.22 -25.83 -13.80
C LEU A 307 -8.07 -24.94 -14.30
N ARG A 308 -7.35 -24.27 -13.38
CA ARG A 308 -6.20 -23.44 -13.73
C ARG A 308 -5.08 -24.26 -14.39
N GLU A 309 -4.79 -25.45 -13.87
CA GLU A 309 -3.75 -26.32 -14.41
C GLU A 309 -4.08 -26.78 -15.83
N LEU A 310 -5.30 -27.29 -16.05
CA LEU A 310 -5.75 -27.68 -17.39
C LEU A 310 -5.81 -26.48 -18.36
N ALA A 311 -6.14 -25.30 -17.84
CA ALA A 311 -6.16 -24.10 -18.62
C ALA A 311 -4.76 -23.61 -19.00
N ARG A 312 -3.66 -23.99 -18.31
CA ARG A 312 -2.29 -23.53 -18.64
C ARG A 312 -1.98 -23.74 -20.13
N ARG A 313 -2.28 -24.93 -20.66
CA ARG A 313 -2.17 -25.30 -22.08
C ARG A 313 -3.50 -25.91 -22.54
N PRO A 314 -4.49 -25.09 -22.93
CA PRO A 314 -5.82 -25.59 -23.32
C PRO A 314 -5.74 -26.63 -24.43
N GLY A 315 -6.57 -27.66 -24.38
CA GLY A 315 -6.57 -28.79 -25.31
C GLY A 315 -5.51 -29.87 -25.03
N HIS A 316 -4.44 -29.54 -24.29
CA HIS A 316 -3.39 -30.50 -23.94
C HIS A 316 -3.87 -31.47 -22.84
N VAL A 317 -3.38 -32.71 -22.89
CA VAL A 317 -3.66 -33.71 -21.86
C VAL A 317 -2.67 -33.56 -20.71
N VAL A 318 -3.18 -33.38 -19.50
CA VAL A 318 -2.40 -33.35 -18.26
C VAL A 318 -2.62 -34.66 -17.53
N ASP A 319 -1.53 -35.32 -17.14
CA ASP A 319 -1.60 -36.57 -16.40
C ASP A 319 -2.01 -36.35 -14.93
N ARG A 320 -2.42 -37.44 -14.27
CA ARG A 320 -2.91 -37.37 -12.88
C ARG A 320 -1.81 -36.97 -11.88
N PRO A 321 -0.57 -37.47 -11.97
CA PRO A 321 0.51 -37.03 -11.08
C PRO A 321 0.77 -35.53 -11.17
N THR A 322 0.79 -34.95 -12.37
CA THR A 322 0.95 -33.51 -12.55
C THR A 322 -0.22 -32.75 -11.92
N LEU A 323 -1.46 -33.18 -12.14
CA LEU A 323 -2.63 -32.58 -11.51
C LEU A 323 -2.61 -32.69 -9.97
N LEU A 324 -2.07 -33.78 -9.42
CA LEU A 324 -1.90 -33.93 -7.97
C LEU A 324 -0.98 -32.85 -7.40
N THR A 325 0.11 -32.51 -8.08
CA THR A 325 1.02 -31.43 -7.62
C THR A 325 0.36 -30.05 -7.55
N ALA A 326 -0.72 -29.84 -8.31
CA ALA A 326 -1.48 -28.58 -8.29
C ALA A 326 -2.54 -28.54 -7.18
N LEU A 327 -2.88 -29.67 -6.54
CA LEU A 327 -3.94 -29.73 -5.53
C LEU A 327 -3.44 -29.34 -4.14
N PRO A 328 -4.06 -28.35 -3.48
CA PRO A 328 -3.68 -27.95 -2.13
C PRO A 328 -4.02 -29.05 -1.12
N GLY A 329 -3.00 -29.56 -0.41
CA GLY A 329 -3.17 -30.52 0.70
C GLY A 329 -3.57 -31.94 0.30
N ALA A 330 -3.50 -32.30 -0.99
CA ALA A 330 -3.82 -33.65 -1.46
C ALA A 330 -2.59 -34.58 -1.44
N SER A 331 -2.81 -35.84 -1.06
CA SER A 331 -1.75 -36.85 -0.94
C SER A 331 -1.87 -38.03 -1.91
N ASP A 332 -3.02 -38.20 -2.58
CA ASP A 332 -3.26 -39.36 -3.45
C ASP A 332 -3.97 -38.99 -4.77
N LEU A 333 -3.94 -39.93 -5.72
CA LEU A 333 -4.59 -39.76 -7.02
C LEU A 333 -6.12 -39.78 -6.93
N HIS A 334 -6.70 -40.32 -5.86
CA HIS A 334 -8.14 -40.33 -5.68
C HIS A 334 -8.67 -38.89 -5.47
N ALA A 335 -7.91 -38.05 -4.77
CA ALA A 335 -8.20 -36.62 -4.63
C ALA A 335 -8.31 -35.90 -5.99
N VAL A 336 -7.50 -36.28 -6.99
CA VAL A 336 -7.59 -35.74 -8.36
C VAL A 336 -8.92 -36.11 -9.00
N GLU A 337 -9.33 -37.36 -8.89
CA GLU A 337 -10.58 -37.84 -9.48
C GLU A 337 -11.80 -37.15 -8.83
N VAL A 338 -11.79 -36.98 -7.51
CA VAL A 338 -12.82 -36.25 -6.76
C VAL A 338 -12.85 -34.77 -7.16
N ALA A 339 -11.69 -34.11 -7.28
CA ALA A 339 -11.59 -32.72 -7.69
C ALA A 339 -12.12 -32.51 -9.12
N VAL A 340 -11.79 -33.40 -10.06
CA VAL A 340 -12.31 -33.37 -11.44
C VAL A 340 -13.82 -33.60 -11.48
N ALA A 341 -14.33 -34.56 -10.69
CA ALA A 341 -15.77 -34.81 -10.61
C ALA A 341 -16.53 -33.57 -10.11
N ARG A 342 -16.03 -32.94 -9.04
CA ARG A 342 -16.57 -31.69 -8.50
C ARG A 342 -16.47 -30.53 -9.49
N LEU A 343 -15.36 -30.43 -10.23
CA LEU A 343 -15.19 -29.42 -11.28
C LEU A 343 -16.26 -29.57 -12.37
N ARG A 344 -16.49 -30.79 -12.87
CA ARG A 344 -17.53 -31.06 -13.87
C ARG A 344 -18.93 -30.75 -13.36
N ALA A 345 -19.22 -31.09 -12.10
CA ALA A 345 -20.48 -30.75 -11.45
C ALA A 345 -20.68 -29.23 -11.37
N GLY A 346 -19.65 -28.48 -10.94
CA GLY A 346 -19.70 -27.02 -10.88
C GLY A 346 -19.84 -26.35 -12.25
N LEU A 347 -19.21 -26.91 -13.29
CA LEU A 347 -19.39 -26.47 -14.68
C LEU A 347 -20.81 -26.78 -15.22
N GLY A 348 -21.52 -27.74 -14.61
CA GLY A 348 -22.81 -28.23 -15.09
C GLY A 348 -22.71 -29.13 -16.33
N THR A 349 -21.49 -29.54 -16.71
CA THR A 349 -21.25 -30.36 -17.90
C THR A 349 -19.87 -31.01 -17.86
N ALA A 350 -19.82 -32.29 -18.26
CA ALA A 350 -18.55 -33.01 -18.43
C ALA A 350 -17.84 -32.70 -19.75
N LYS A 351 -18.49 -31.98 -20.68
CA LYS A 351 -17.95 -31.74 -22.03
C LYS A 351 -16.74 -30.81 -22.05
N ILE A 352 -16.62 -29.90 -21.08
CA ILE A 352 -15.51 -28.93 -20.99
C ILE A 352 -14.24 -29.60 -20.46
N VAL A 353 -14.34 -30.58 -19.56
CA VAL A 353 -13.19 -31.31 -19.00
C VAL A 353 -13.31 -32.79 -19.36
N GLN A 354 -12.56 -33.22 -20.37
CA GLN A 354 -12.61 -34.59 -20.89
C GLN A 354 -11.58 -35.49 -20.22
N THR A 355 -11.97 -36.74 -19.99
CA THR A 355 -11.03 -37.80 -19.64
C THR A 355 -10.42 -38.34 -20.92
N VAL A 356 -9.09 -38.42 -20.97
CA VAL A 356 -8.37 -39.16 -22.01
C VAL A 356 -7.91 -40.47 -21.39
N VAL A 357 -8.51 -41.56 -21.84
CA VAL A 357 -8.35 -42.90 -21.27
C VAL A 357 -6.87 -43.23 -21.11
N LYS A 358 -6.48 -43.67 -19.90
CA LYS A 358 -5.11 -44.02 -19.48
C LYS A 358 -4.07 -42.88 -19.54
N ARG A 359 -4.45 -41.66 -19.93
CA ARG A 359 -3.52 -40.53 -20.09
C ARG A 359 -3.76 -39.37 -19.11
N GLY A 360 -5.02 -39.11 -18.74
CA GLY A 360 -5.35 -38.04 -17.80
C GLY A 360 -6.55 -37.22 -18.24
N TYR A 361 -6.48 -35.89 -18.10
CA TYR A 361 -7.58 -34.98 -18.38
C TYR A 361 -7.16 -33.82 -19.27
N ARG A 362 -8.10 -33.26 -20.03
CA ARG A 362 -7.87 -32.04 -20.83
C ARG A 362 -9.05 -31.09 -20.75
N LEU A 363 -8.78 -29.80 -20.87
CA LEU A 363 -9.80 -28.77 -21.08
C LEU A 363 -10.07 -28.60 -22.57
N VAL A 364 -11.32 -28.78 -22.99
CA VAL A 364 -11.74 -28.70 -24.38
C VAL A 364 -12.07 -27.25 -24.72
N VAL A 365 -11.32 -26.69 -25.67
CA VAL A 365 -11.55 -25.36 -26.24
C VAL A 365 -11.99 -25.48 -27.70
N LYS A 366 -12.72 -24.47 -28.18
CA LYS A 366 -12.92 -24.26 -29.61
C LYS A 366 -11.59 -23.86 -30.23
N THR A 367 -11.21 -24.58 -31.28
CA THR A 367 -10.03 -24.25 -32.10
C THR A 367 -10.26 -22.98 -32.90
#